data_AF-A0A434DVI7-F1
#
_entry.id   AF-A0A434DVI7-F1
#
_cell.length_a   1.000
_cell.length_b   1.000
_cell.length_c   1.000
_cell.angle_alpha   90.00
_cell.angle_beta   90.00
_cell.angle_gamma   90.00
#
_symmetry.space_group_name_H-M   'P 1'
#
loop_
_entity.id
_entity.type
_entity.pdbx_description
1 polymer ?
#
loop_
_entity_poly.entity_id
_entity_poly.type
_entity_poly.pdbx_seq_one_letter_code
_entity_poly.pdbx_strand_id
1 'polypeptide(L)'
;MRRVSAQKWIGSKWRPRLATIVVAILIMVMALPLVGLFFFRLYENQLIRQTEAELIAQGAALAAIYAQEVRDAGIPAEKLGAAVPAASASDPNSPYRPIEPRLDLASDSVQPTRPAATAAAVDPAFAAV
;
A
#
# COMPACT_ATOMS: atom_id res chain seq x y z
N MET A 1 69.22 3.53 -28.13
CA MET A 1 68.48 4.61 -27.45
C MET A 1 67.20 4.93 -28.23
N ARG A 2 66.04 4.39 -27.83
CA ARG A 2 64.74 4.59 -28.50
C ARG A 2 63.94 5.61 -27.68
N ARG A 3 63.63 6.77 -28.26
CA ARG A 3 62.82 7.81 -27.59
C ARG A 3 61.36 7.33 -27.52
N VAL A 4 60.81 7.30 -26.31
CA VAL A 4 59.39 7.05 -26.06
C VAL A 4 58.62 8.32 -26.44
N SER A 5 57.76 8.22 -27.47
CA SER A 5 56.82 9.28 -27.82
C SER A 5 55.67 9.29 -26.82
N ALA A 6 55.79 10.10 -25.77
CA ALA A 6 54.66 10.49 -24.93
C ALA A 6 53.79 11.47 -25.72
N GLN A 7 52.80 10.98 -26.48
CA GLN A 7 51.90 11.85 -27.24
C GLN A 7 50.43 11.59 -26.86
N LYS A 8 50.02 12.33 -25.81
CA LYS A 8 48.74 13.07 -25.69
C LYS A 8 47.46 12.27 -25.44
N TRP A 9 47.30 11.79 -24.22
CA TRP A 9 45.99 11.47 -23.60
C TRP A 9 45.37 12.69 -22.89
N ILE A 10 45.36 13.87 -23.54
CA ILE A 10 44.62 15.02 -23.01
C ILE A 10 43.31 15.11 -23.79
N GLY A 11 42.22 14.75 -23.10
CA GLY A 11 40.87 14.67 -23.60
C GLY A 11 40.43 15.89 -24.39
N SER A 12 39.62 15.60 -25.41
CA SER A 12 38.83 16.58 -26.17
C SER A 12 38.18 17.57 -25.20
N LYS A 13 38.54 18.86 -25.31
CA LYS A 13 37.91 19.93 -24.54
C LYS A 13 36.49 20.11 -25.06
N TRP A 14 35.51 19.59 -24.32
CA TRP A 14 34.10 19.75 -24.63
C TRP A 14 33.71 21.23 -24.60
N ARG A 15 33.17 21.74 -25.71
CA ARG A 15 32.72 23.15 -25.85
C ARG A 15 31.25 23.14 -26.27
N PRO A 16 30.31 22.93 -25.33
CA PRO A 16 28.89 22.95 -25.63
C PRO A 16 28.51 24.33 -26.17
N ARG A 17 27.64 24.36 -27.19
CA ARG A 17 27.08 25.60 -27.70
C ARG A 17 26.11 26.17 -26.67
N LEU A 18 25.97 27.50 -26.62
CA LEU A 18 25.00 28.16 -25.73
C LEU A 18 23.58 27.57 -25.87
N ALA A 19 23.17 27.30 -27.12
CA ALA A 19 21.89 26.66 -27.41
C ALA A 19 21.72 25.30 -26.72
N THR A 20 22.78 24.50 -26.60
CA THR A 20 22.74 23.19 -25.92
C THR A 20 22.45 23.36 -24.42
N ILE A 21 23.06 24.37 -23.79
CA ILE A 21 22.83 24.66 -22.37
C ILE A 21 21.39 25.13 -22.15
N VAL A 22 20.90 26.03 -23.01
CA VAL A 22 19.52 26.53 -22.94
C VAL A 22 18.51 25.39 -23.12
N VAL A 23 18.69 24.53 -24.12
CA VAL A 23 17.82 23.36 -24.34
C VAL A 23 17.87 22.40 -23.15
N ALA A 24 19.04 22.13 -22.59
CA ALA A 24 19.17 21.25 -21.42
C ALA A 24 18.40 21.81 -20.20
N ILE A 25 18.50 23.13 -19.95
CA ILE A 25 17.75 23.78 -18.88
C ILE A 25 16.24 23.72 -19.15
N LEU A 26 15.80 23.99 -20.37
CA LEU A 26 14.38 23.90 -20.73
C LEU A 26 13.82 22.49 -20.54
N ILE A 27 14.57 21.46 -20.95
CA ILE A 27 14.19 20.06 -20.72
C ILE A 27 14.13 19.76 -19.23
N MET A 28 15.11 20.24 -18.44
CA MET A 28 15.12 20.05 -17.00
C MET A 28 13.88 20.70 -16.35
N VAL A 29 13.58 21.95 -16.68
CA VAL A 29 12.37 22.66 -16.22
C VAL A 29 11.09 21.94 -16.66
N MET A 30 11.05 21.39 -17.87
CA MET A 30 9.91 20.62 -18.36
C MET A 30 9.76 19.26 -17.67
N ALA A 31 10.87 18.68 -17.18
CA ALA A 31 10.86 17.41 -16.45
C ALA A 31 10.45 17.56 -14.98
N LEU A 32 10.63 18.73 -14.36
CA LEU A 32 10.22 19.02 -12.98
C LEU A 32 8.80 18.53 -12.62
N PRO A 33 7.74 18.83 -13.39
CA PRO A 33 6.38 18.38 -13.05
C PRO A 33 6.22 16.86 -13.09
N LEU A 34 6.91 16.15 -13.99
CA LEU A 34 6.85 14.68 -14.08
C LEU A 34 7.54 14.04 -12.87
N VAL A 35 8.71 14.56 -12.50
CA VAL A 35 9.44 14.11 -11.31
C VAL A 35 8.65 14.41 -10.04
N GLY A 36 8.02 15.58 -9.94
CA GLY A 36 7.15 15.96 -8.82
C GLY A 36 5.97 14.99 -8.67
N LEU A 37 5.28 14.66 -9.76
CA LEU A 37 4.18 13.69 -9.74
C LEU A 37 4.65 12.29 -9.28
N PHE A 38 5.85 11.87 -9.70
CA PHE A 38 6.42 10.59 -9.30
C PHE A 38 6.69 10.52 -7.79
N PHE A 39 7.34 11.54 -7.22
CA PHE A 39 7.61 11.59 -5.78
C PHE A 39 6.33 11.72 -4.95
N PHE A 40 5.34 12.48 -5.45
CA PHE A 40 4.04 12.60 -4.80
C PHE A 40 3.34 11.24 -4.69
N ARG A 41 3.31 10.46 -5.78
CA ARG A 41 2.76 9.09 -5.77
C ARG A 41 3.48 8.17 -4.80
N LEU A 42 4.80 8.26 -4.72
CA LEU A 42 5.58 7.45 -3.78
C LEU A 42 5.22 7.78 -2.32
N TYR A 43 5.09 9.08 -2.00
CA TYR A 43 4.71 9.52 -0.65
C TYR A 43 3.28 9.13 -0.29
N GLU A 44 2.32 9.37 -1.19
CA GLU A 44 0.92 9.01 -0.96
C GLU A 44 0.75 7.51 -0.74
N ASN A 45 1.36 6.68 -1.59
CA ASN A 45 1.24 5.23 -1.46
C ASN A 45 1.86 4.71 -0.15
N GLN A 46 2.91 5.35 0.36
CA GLN A 46 3.49 4.97 1.66
C GLN A 46 2.59 5.35 2.83
N LEU A 47 2.09 6.59 2.87
CA LEU A 47 1.21 7.04 3.94
C LEU A 47 -0.07 6.21 4.00
N ILE A 48 -0.62 5.85 2.84
CA ILE A 48 -1.86 5.07 2.73
C ILE A 48 -1.64 3.62 3.16
N ARG A 49 -0.54 2.98 2.74
CA ARG A 49 -0.21 1.64 3.20
C ARG A 49 0.00 1.59 4.71
N GLN A 50 0.52 2.67 5.30
CA GLN A 50 0.68 2.77 6.75
C GLN A 50 -0.68 2.89 7.47
N THR A 51 -1.60 3.71 6.97
CA THR A 51 -2.94 3.82 7.57
C THR A 51 -3.74 2.53 7.40
N GLU A 52 -3.61 1.87 6.25
CA GLU A 52 -4.20 0.55 6.01
C GLU A 52 -3.64 -0.50 6.99
N ALA A 53 -2.32 -0.52 7.20
CA ALA A 53 -1.69 -1.42 8.16
C ALA A 53 -2.22 -1.22 9.59
N GLU A 54 -2.38 0.04 10.00
CA GLU A 54 -2.91 0.39 11.31
C GLU A 54 -4.39 -0.04 11.45
N LEU A 55 -5.22 0.21 10.44
CA LEU A 55 -6.61 -0.22 10.42
C LEU A 55 -6.76 -1.74 10.45
N ILE A 56 -5.88 -2.46 9.74
CA ILE A 56 -5.82 -3.92 9.78
C ILE A 56 -5.44 -4.39 11.20
N ALA A 57 -4.45 -3.77 11.84
CA ALA A 57 -4.03 -4.13 13.19
C ALA A 57 -5.16 -3.91 14.22
N GLN A 58 -5.80 -2.74 14.18
CA GLN A 58 -6.93 -2.42 15.05
C GLN A 58 -8.13 -3.34 14.80
N GLY A 59 -8.46 -3.60 13.53
CA GLY A 59 -9.52 -4.52 13.15
C GLY A 59 -9.25 -5.95 13.62
N ALA A 60 -7.99 -6.40 13.53
CA ALA A 60 -7.58 -7.72 14.01
C ALA A 60 -7.71 -7.85 15.53
N ALA A 61 -7.32 -6.82 16.28
CA ALA A 61 -7.48 -6.80 17.74
C ALA A 61 -8.97 -6.86 18.14
N LEU A 62 -9.82 -6.03 17.53
CA LEU A 62 -11.27 -6.05 17.77
C LEU A 62 -11.90 -7.40 17.40
N ALA A 63 -11.54 -7.96 16.25
CA ALA A 63 -12.02 -9.26 15.82
C ALA A 63 -11.60 -10.38 16.78
N ALA A 64 -10.37 -10.34 17.31
CA ALA A 64 -9.89 -11.33 18.27
C ALA A 64 -10.67 -11.27 19.60
N ILE A 65 -10.93 -10.06 20.11
CA ILE A 65 -11.73 -9.84 21.32
C ILE A 65 -13.15 -10.37 21.10
N TYR A 66 -13.81 -9.94 20.02
CA TYR A 66 -15.18 -10.37 19.72
C TYR A 66 -15.28 -11.88 19.51
N ALA A 67 -14.30 -12.49 18.83
CA ALA A 67 -14.25 -13.94 18.65
C ALA A 67 -14.10 -14.69 19.99
N GLN A 68 -13.41 -14.11 20.97
CA GLN A 68 -13.32 -14.67 22.31
C GLN A 68 -14.65 -14.56 23.06
N GLU A 69 -15.28 -13.39 23.05
CA GLU A 69 -16.60 -13.18 23.68
C GLU A 69 -17.68 -14.13 23.12
N VAL A 70 -17.70 -14.33 21.79
CA VAL A 70 -18.63 -15.26 21.14
C VAL A 70 -18.39 -16.71 21.56
N ARG A 71 -17.11 -17.12 21.71
CA ARG A 71 -16.76 -18.46 22.21
C ARG A 71 -17.19 -18.65 23.66
N ASP A 72 -16.93 -17.66 24.51
CA ASP A 72 -17.24 -17.71 25.94
C ASP A 72 -18.75 -17.67 26.20
N ALA A 73 -19.51 -16.98 25.34
CA ALA A 73 -20.97 -17.01 25.35
C ALA A 73 -21.58 -18.36 24.91
N GLY A 74 -20.78 -19.29 24.38
CA GLY A 74 -21.24 -20.63 24.00
C GLY A 74 -22.28 -20.63 22.89
N ILE A 75 -22.25 -19.63 21.99
CA ILE A 75 -23.24 -19.51 20.91
C ILE A 75 -23.09 -20.68 19.93
N PRO A 76 -24.16 -21.46 19.65
CA PRO A 76 -24.11 -22.58 18.73
C PRO A 76 -23.75 -22.11 17.31
N ALA A 77 -22.91 -22.88 16.62
CA ALA A 77 -22.32 -22.49 15.33
C ALA A 77 -23.38 -22.25 14.24
N GLU A 78 -24.51 -22.95 14.32
CA GLU A 78 -25.64 -22.79 13.39
C GLU A 78 -26.27 -21.40 13.48
N LYS A 79 -26.10 -20.70 14.61
CA LYS A 79 -26.58 -19.33 14.82
C LYS A 79 -25.57 -18.24 14.42
N LEU A 80 -24.32 -18.61 14.09
CA LEU A 80 -23.27 -17.65 13.72
C LEU A 80 -23.33 -17.21 12.25
N GLY A 81 -24.26 -17.77 11.46
CA GLY A 81 -24.46 -17.43 10.06
C GLY A 81 -23.48 -18.10 9.12
N ALA A 82 -23.30 -17.52 7.93
CA ALA A 82 -22.44 -18.10 6.89
C ALA A 82 -20.96 -17.99 7.26
N ALA A 83 -20.24 -19.11 7.15
CA ALA A 83 -18.79 -19.13 7.36
C ALA A 83 -18.07 -18.28 6.30
N VAL A 84 -17.19 -17.40 6.74
CA VAL A 84 -16.32 -16.65 5.85
C VAL A 84 -15.22 -17.59 5.32
N PRO A 85 -15.06 -17.73 3.99
CA PRO A 85 -13.98 -18.53 3.45
C PRO A 85 -12.63 -17.97 3.90
N ALA A 86 -11.71 -18.86 4.31
CA ALA A 86 -10.36 -18.45 4.64
C ALA A 86 -9.70 -17.77 3.42
N ALA A 87 -9.19 -16.55 3.62
CA ALA A 87 -8.47 -15.83 2.57
C ALA A 87 -7.33 -16.70 2.03
N SER A 88 -7.36 -17.01 0.74
CA SER A 88 -6.52 -18.04 0.10
C SER A 88 -5.04 -17.69 -0.03
N ALA A 89 -4.59 -16.58 0.55
CA ALA A 89 -3.25 -16.03 0.32
C ALA A 89 -2.19 -16.47 1.34
N SER A 90 -2.58 -17.12 2.44
CA SER A 90 -1.64 -17.55 3.50
C SER A 90 -1.34 -19.04 3.40
N ASP A 91 -0.07 -19.43 3.59
CA ASP A 91 0.34 -20.83 3.78
C ASP A 91 -0.61 -21.52 4.78
N PRO A 92 -1.32 -22.59 4.37
CA PRO A 92 -2.23 -23.32 5.25
C PRO A 92 -1.56 -23.87 6.50
N ASN A 93 -0.24 -24.09 6.46
CA ASN A 93 0.54 -24.62 7.58
C ASN A 93 1.10 -23.53 8.50
N SER A 94 0.95 -22.24 8.14
CA SER A 94 1.38 -21.14 8.98
C SER A 94 0.39 -20.94 10.14
N PRO A 95 0.87 -20.84 11.40
CA PRO A 95 0.00 -20.47 12.52
C PRO A 95 -0.53 -19.03 12.42
N TYR A 96 0.08 -18.20 11.55
CA TYR A 96 -0.31 -16.81 11.33
C TYR A 96 -0.87 -16.60 9.92
N ARG A 97 -1.98 -15.84 9.85
CA ARG A 97 -2.62 -15.42 8.60
C ARG A 97 -2.70 -13.88 8.52
N PRO A 98 -1.57 -13.22 8.25
CA PRO A 98 -1.55 -11.76 8.15
C PRO A 98 -2.34 -11.28 6.94
N ILE A 99 -3.03 -10.16 7.10
CA ILE A 99 -3.64 -9.40 5.99
C ILE A 99 -2.63 -8.32 5.63
N GLU A 100 -2.10 -8.37 4.41
CA GLU A 100 -1.11 -7.40 3.94
C GLU A 100 -1.79 -6.12 3.43
N PRO A 101 -1.23 -4.94 3.71
CA PRO A 101 -1.66 -3.68 3.09
C PRO A 101 -1.41 -3.72 1.58
N ARG A 102 -2.45 -3.49 0.78
CA ARG A 102 -2.39 -3.61 -0.68
C ARG A 102 -2.93 -2.40 -1.44
N LEU A 103 -3.58 -1.46 -0.75
CA LEU A 103 -4.27 -0.34 -1.37
C LEU A 103 -3.30 0.59 -2.12
N ASP A 104 -3.62 0.92 -3.36
CA ASP A 104 -2.86 1.85 -4.20
C ASP A 104 -3.82 2.79 -4.97
N LEU A 105 -3.79 4.09 -4.68
CA LEU A 105 -4.69 5.06 -5.31
C LEU A 105 -4.45 5.27 -6.80
N ALA A 106 -3.30 4.87 -7.32
CA ALA A 106 -2.99 5.03 -8.74
C ALA A 106 -3.66 3.94 -9.59
N SER A 107 -3.94 2.77 -9.03
CA SER A 107 -4.53 1.63 -9.73
C SER A 107 -5.94 1.29 -9.27
N ASP A 108 -6.24 1.53 -7.99
CA ASP A 108 -7.46 1.01 -7.38
C ASP A 108 -8.61 2.00 -7.51
N SER A 109 -9.78 1.49 -7.88
CA SER A 109 -11.00 2.29 -7.95
C SER A 109 -11.54 2.56 -6.55
N VAL A 110 -11.81 3.83 -6.24
CA VAL A 110 -12.49 4.22 -5.00
C VAL A 110 -13.91 3.66 -5.00
N GLN A 111 -14.22 2.80 -4.02
CA GLN A 111 -15.56 2.25 -3.83
C GLN A 111 -16.52 3.31 -3.25
N PRO A 112 -17.84 3.20 -3.52
CA PRO A 112 -18.82 4.07 -2.90
C PRO A 112 -18.80 3.92 -1.38
N THR A 113 -19.21 4.97 -0.67
CA THR A 113 -19.34 4.90 0.79
C THR A 113 -20.28 3.78 1.21
N ARG A 114 -19.95 3.09 2.32
CA ARG A 114 -20.83 2.06 2.89
C ARG A 114 -22.19 2.70 3.22
N PRO A 115 -23.33 2.07 2.85
CA PRO A 115 -24.65 2.54 3.25
C PRO A 115 -24.77 2.71 4.77
N ALA A 116 -25.69 3.59 5.20
CA ALA A 116 -25.94 3.80 6.62
C ALA A 116 -26.29 2.49 7.33
N ALA A 117 -25.76 2.29 8.53
CA ALA A 117 -26.07 1.11 9.33
C ALA A 117 -27.57 1.09 9.69
N THR A 118 -28.20 -0.05 9.49
CA THR A 118 -29.56 -0.32 9.96
C THR A 118 -29.52 -1.01 11.31
N ALA A 119 -30.49 -0.72 12.18
CA ALA A 119 -30.60 -1.38 13.48
C ALA A 119 -30.66 -2.91 13.31
N ALA A 120 -29.92 -3.63 14.15
CA ALA A 120 -29.96 -5.08 14.16
C ALA A 120 -31.34 -5.55 14.66
N ALA A 121 -31.94 -6.51 13.96
CA ALA A 121 -33.08 -7.23 14.49
C ALA A 121 -32.58 -8.17 15.59
N VAL A 122 -32.91 -7.85 16.84
CA VAL A 122 -32.52 -8.69 17.98
C VAL A 122 -33.37 -9.96 17.95
N ASP A 123 -32.72 -11.11 17.74
CA ASP A 123 -33.38 -12.40 17.95
C ASP A 123 -33.67 -12.53 19.46
N PRO A 124 -34.93 -12.79 19.87
CA PRO A 124 -35.30 -12.93 21.28
C PRO A 124 -34.47 -13.97 22.04
N ALA A 125 -33.86 -14.94 21.34
CA ALA A 125 -32.93 -15.90 21.94
C ALA A 125 -31.63 -15.26 22.48
N PHE A 126 -31.31 -14.03 22.10
CA PHE A 126 -30.13 -13.28 22.52
C PHE A 126 -30.46 -11.98 23.29
N ALA A 127 -31.73 -11.74 23.62
CA ALA A 127 -32.17 -10.51 24.30
C ALA A 127 -31.86 -10.47 25.81
N ALA A 128 -31.31 -11.56 26.38
CA ALA A 128 -31.11 -11.74 27.81
C ALA A 128 -29.64 -12.02 28.22
N VAL A 129 -28.69 -11.85 27.30
CA VAL A 129 -27.24 -11.92 27.58
C VAL A 129 -26.70 -10.51 27.79
#